data_AF-A0A2H9NCX7-F1
#
_entry.id   AF-A0A2H9NCX7-F1
#
_cell.length_a   1.000
_cell.length_b   1.000
_cell.length_c   1.000
_cell.angle_alpha   90.00
_cell.angle_beta   90.00
_cell.angle_gamma   90.00
#
_symmetry.space_group_name_H-M   'P 1'
#
loop_
_entity.id
_entity.type
_entity.pdbx_description
1 polymer ?
#
loop_
_entity_poly.entity_id
_entity_poly.type
_entity_poly.pdbx_seq_one_letter_code
_entity_poly.pdbx_strand_id
1 'polypeptide(L)'
;MFIREQLVKVVAGDYFSGIIVYFSSLPYGLGQYMFHGIFELMAYFLASLAGGIISAAVVRRHYKSRNFFKLFQNTSYLIIGGIIFLLIAAFIEVNI
;
A
#
# COMPACT_ATOMS: atom_id res chain seq x y z
N MET A 1 -17.05 -14.39 -6.00
CA MET A 1 -17.13 -15.82 -6.39
C MET A 1 -15.76 -16.42 -6.15
N PHE A 2 -15.61 -17.18 -5.06
CA PHE A 2 -14.32 -17.68 -4.58
C PHE A 2 -13.72 -18.69 -5.56
N ILE A 3 -12.39 -18.70 -5.71
CA ILE A 3 -11.59 -19.69 -6.48
C ILE A 3 -12.06 -21.14 -6.24
N ARG A 4 -12.55 -21.41 -5.03
CA ARG A 4 -13.15 -22.67 -4.57
C ARG A 4 -14.29 -23.16 -5.48
N GLU A 5 -15.19 -22.26 -5.91
CA GLU A 5 -16.31 -22.63 -6.78
C GLU A 5 -15.89 -22.86 -8.24
N GLN A 6 -14.82 -22.20 -8.68
CA GLN A 6 -14.23 -22.45 -9.98
C GLN A 6 -13.49 -23.80 -10.01
N LEU A 7 -12.81 -24.18 -8.93
CA LEU A 7 -12.17 -25.49 -8.77
C LEU A 7 -13.19 -26.65 -8.72
N VAL A 8 -14.36 -26.46 -8.13
CA VAL A 8 -15.43 -27.49 -8.11
C VAL A 8 -15.96 -27.80 -9.52
N LYS A 9 -16.01 -26.80 -10.42
CA LYS A 9 -16.36 -27.04 -11.84
C LYS A 9 -15.25 -27.75 -12.62
N VAL A 10 -14.00 -27.59 -12.20
CA VAL A 10 -12.81 -28.21 -12.79
C VAL A 10 -12.69 -29.68 -12.42
N VAL A 11 -13.05 -30.05 -11.18
CA VAL A 11 -13.08 -31.48 -10.77
C VAL A 11 -14.15 -32.27 -11.54
N ALA A 12 -15.16 -31.58 -12.10
CA ALA A 12 -16.19 -32.18 -12.96
C ALA A 12 -15.87 -32.11 -14.48
N GLY A 13 -14.75 -31.50 -14.88
CA GLY A 13 -14.38 -31.25 -16.28
C GLY A 13 -12.96 -31.69 -16.65
N ASP A 14 -12.64 -31.63 -17.94
CA ASP A 14 -11.38 -32.08 -18.54
C ASP A 14 -10.16 -31.37 -17.92
N TYR A 15 -9.07 -32.09 -17.60
CA TYR A 15 -7.91 -31.57 -16.85
C TYR A 15 -7.32 -30.27 -17.42
N PHE A 16 -7.40 -30.10 -18.74
CA PHE A 16 -6.95 -28.92 -19.45
C PHE A 16 -7.75 -27.65 -19.09
N SER A 17 -9.06 -27.79 -18.89
CA SER A 17 -9.92 -26.69 -18.44
C SER A 17 -9.57 -26.22 -17.03
N GLY A 18 -9.10 -27.14 -16.19
CA GLY A 18 -8.62 -26.86 -14.84
C GLY A 18 -7.43 -25.93 -14.77
N ILE A 19 -6.46 -26.18 -15.64
CA ILE A 19 -5.25 -25.38 -15.73
C ILE A 19 -5.60 -23.96 -16.21
N ILE A 20 -6.44 -23.83 -17.25
CA ILE A 20 -6.86 -22.53 -17.78
C ILE A 20 -7.58 -21.72 -16.70
N VAL A 21 -8.52 -22.32 -15.98
CA VAL A 21 -9.28 -21.65 -14.92
C VAL A 21 -8.36 -21.22 -13.79
N TYR A 22 -7.44 -22.08 -13.34
CA TYR A 22 -6.48 -21.76 -12.30
C TYR A 22 -5.62 -20.54 -12.66
N PHE A 23 -4.98 -20.55 -13.84
CA PHE A 23 -4.16 -19.43 -14.28
C PHE A 23 -4.96 -18.15 -14.59
N SER A 24 -6.19 -18.30 -15.07
CA SER A 24 -7.08 -17.14 -15.30
C SER A 24 -7.58 -16.50 -14.00
N SER A 25 -7.64 -17.24 -12.90
CA SER A 25 -8.10 -16.74 -11.59
C SER A 25 -7.02 -15.99 -10.79
N LEU A 26 -5.74 -16.24 -11.09
CA LEU A 26 -4.60 -15.60 -10.43
C LEU A 26 -4.61 -14.06 -10.55
N PRO A 27 -4.79 -13.47 -11.75
CA PRO A 27 -4.88 -12.02 -11.90
C PRO A 27 -6.04 -11.40 -11.12
N TYR A 28 -7.16 -12.11 -10.98
CA TYR A 28 -8.30 -11.60 -10.21
C TYR A 28 -7.99 -11.56 -8.71
N GLY A 29 -7.38 -12.63 -8.17
CA GLY A 29 -6.96 -12.65 -6.77
C GLY A 29 -5.90 -11.59 -6.47
N LEU A 30 -4.85 -11.49 -7.31
CA LEU A 30 -3.78 -10.50 -7.12
C LEU A 30 -4.25 -9.06 -7.36
N GLY A 31 -5.09 -8.84 -8.38
CA GLY A 31 -5.60 -7.52 -8.74
C GLY A 31 -6.50 -6.91 -7.66
N GLN A 32 -7.25 -7.75 -6.93
CA GLN A 32 -8.02 -7.31 -5.76
C GLN A 32 -7.11 -6.70 -4.68
N TYR A 33 -5.97 -7.33 -4.40
CA TYR A 33 -4.99 -6.81 -3.44
C TYR A 33 -4.27 -5.54 -3.93
N MET A 34 -4.20 -5.27 -5.24
CA MET A 34 -3.55 -4.03 -5.72
C MET A 34 -4.29 -2.76 -5.31
N PHE A 35 -5.61 -2.84 -5.04
CA PHE A 35 -6.40 -1.68 -4.63
C PHE A 35 -6.04 -1.15 -3.24
N HIS A 36 -5.60 -1.99 -2.29
CA HIS A 36 -5.06 -1.49 -1.02
C HIS A 36 -3.60 -1.06 -1.18
N GLY A 37 -2.82 -1.79 -1.99
CA GLY A 37 -1.37 -1.60 -2.12
C GLY A 37 -0.98 -0.21 -2.62
N ILE A 38 -1.80 0.44 -3.45
CA ILE A 38 -1.55 1.82 -3.89
C ILE A 38 -1.59 2.83 -2.73
N PHE A 39 -2.53 2.67 -1.78
CA PHE A 39 -2.64 3.56 -0.62
C PHE A 39 -1.50 3.29 0.37
N GLU A 40 -1.13 2.03 0.57
CA GLU A 40 0.00 1.65 1.43
C GLU A 40 1.34 2.17 0.87
N LEU A 41 1.55 2.04 -0.45
CA LEU A 41 2.72 2.61 -1.13
C LEU A 41 2.81 4.13 -0.96
N MET A 42 1.68 4.83 -1.09
CA MET A 42 1.60 6.28 -0.86
C MET A 42 1.95 6.65 0.59
N ALA A 43 1.46 5.87 1.56
CA ALA A 43 1.77 6.09 2.97
C ALA A 43 3.27 5.99 3.26
N TYR A 44 3.93 4.91 2.80
CA TYR A 44 5.37 4.75 2.99
C TYR A 44 6.20 5.76 2.22
N PHE A 45 5.76 6.14 1.02
CA PHE A 45 6.41 7.18 0.23
C PHE A 45 6.41 8.53 0.97
N LEU A 46 5.26 8.94 1.51
CA LEU A 46 5.13 10.18 2.29
C LEU A 46 5.97 10.14 3.57
N ALA A 47 5.96 9.01 4.29
CA ALA A 47 6.78 8.84 5.49
C ALA A 47 8.29 8.90 5.18
N SER A 48 8.73 8.25 4.09
CA SER A 48 10.11 8.29 3.62
C SER A 48 10.54 9.70 3.20
N LEU A 49 9.67 10.41 2.48
CA LEU A 49 9.90 11.79 2.05
C LEU A 49 10.03 12.73 3.26
N ALA A 50 9.17 12.58 4.26
CA ALA A 50 9.26 13.31 5.52
C ALA A 50 10.58 13.02 6.27
N GLY A 51 10.95 11.74 6.38
CA GLY A 51 12.21 11.32 6.98
C GLY A 51 13.44 11.89 6.25
N GLY A 52 13.41 11.92 4.91
CA GLY A 52 14.46 12.50 4.08
C GLY A 52 14.63 14.00 4.28
N ILE A 53 13.53 14.75 4.37
CA ILE A 53 13.54 16.20 4.65
C ILE A 53 14.15 16.48 6.03
N ILE A 54 13.72 15.74 7.06
CA ILE A 54 14.24 15.89 8.43
C ILE A 54 15.74 15.54 8.46
N SER A 55 16.14 14.42 7.84
CA SER A 55 17.53 13.98 7.75
C SER A 55 18.41 15.05 7.10
N ALA A 56 18.00 15.59 5.95
CA ALA A 56 18.72 16.65 5.26
C ALA A 56 18.87 17.93 6.11
N ALA A 57 17.84 18.30 6.86
CA ALA A 57 17.86 19.46 7.76
C ALA A 57 18.83 19.27 8.93
N VAL A 58 18.89 18.07 9.51
CA VAL A 58 19.81 17.73 10.60
C VAL A 58 21.26 17.74 10.12
N VAL A 59 21.56 17.10 8.98
CA VAL A 59 22.91 17.04 8.40
C VAL A 59 23.46 18.45 8.12
N ARG A 60 22.62 19.36 7.63
CA ARG A 60 22.99 20.77 7.38
C ARG A 60 23.10 21.63 8.65
N ARG A 61 23.00 21.03 9.84
CA ARG A 61 23.02 21.70 11.15
C ARG A 61 21.93 22.77 11.32
N HIS A 62 20.83 22.69 10.56
CA HIS A 62 19.72 23.64 10.71
C HIS A 62 18.99 23.51 12.04
N TYR A 63 19.22 22.44 12.82
CA TYR A 63 18.63 22.24 14.15
C TYR A 63 18.92 23.36 15.16
N LYS A 64 19.99 24.15 14.96
CA LYS A 64 20.31 25.33 15.79
C LYS A 64 19.51 26.58 15.42
N SER A 65 18.82 26.56 14.28
CA SER A 65 17.98 27.66 13.82
C SER A 65 16.61 27.61 14.48
N ARG A 66 16.09 28.78 14.88
CA ARG A 66 14.70 28.93 15.34
C ARG A 66 13.66 28.44 14.32
N ASN A 67 14.06 28.32 13.05
CA ASN A 67 13.21 27.84 11.96
C ASN A 67 13.16 26.31 11.85
N PHE A 68 14.02 25.56 12.55
CA PHE A 68 13.99 24.09 12.51
C PHE A 68 12.66 23.54 13.02
N PHE A 69 12.14 24.10 14.11
CA PHE A 69 10.84 23.71 14.66
C PHE A 69 9.70 23.91 13.65
N LYS A 70 9.72 25.03 12.90
CA LYS A 70 8.73 25.27 11.84
C LYS A 70 8.85 24.25 10.70
N LEU A 71 10.07 23.92 10.28
CA LEU A 71 10.31 22.89 9.26
C LEU A 71 9.83 21.52 9.74
N PHE A 72 10.17 21.14 10.97
CA PHE A 72 9.76 19.87 11.57
C PHE A 72 8.23 19.77 11.65
N GLN A 73 7.57 20.83 12.12
CA GLN A 73 6.11 20.90 12.17
C GLN A 73 5.49 20.79 10.77
N ASN A 74 6.03 21.51 9.78
CA ASN A 74 5.54 21.42 8.40
C ASN A 74 5.73 20.01 7.81
N THR A 75 6.85 19.37 8.13
CA THR A 75 7.16 18.02 7.68
C THR A 75 6.32 16.96 8.40
N SER A 76 5.88 17.22 9.63
CA SER A 76 4.98 16.33 10.36
C SER A 76 3.62 16.17 9.68
N TYR A 77 3.14 17.18 8.94
CA TYR A 77 1.92 17.05 8.14
C TYR A 77 2.04 15.99 7.03
N LEU A 78 3.24 15.75 6.49
CA LEU A 78 3.47 14.67 5.53
C LEU A 78 3.33 13.30 6.19
N ILE A 79 3.83 13.16 7.42
CA ILE A 79 3.69 11.92 8.22
C ILE A 79 2.21 11.68 8.54
N ILE A 80 1.50 12.71 9.01
CA ILE A 80 0.06 12.64 9.28
C ILE A 80 -0.71 12.26 8.01
N GLY A 81 -0.37 12.86 6.87
CA GLY A 81 -0.92 12.48 5.57
C GLY A 81 -0.68 11.00 5.25
N GLY A 82 0.55 10.50 5.45
CA GLY A 82 0.88 9.09 5.27
C GLY A 82 0.06 8.16 6.17
N ILE A 83 -0.16 8.53 7.44
CA ILE A 83 -1.01 7.77 8.37
C ILE A 83 -2.46 7.71 7.85
N ILE A 84 -2.99 8.80 7.30
CA ILE A 84 -4.33 8.81 6.71
C ILE A 84 -4.42 7.82 5.54
N PHE A 85 -3.42 7.81 4.64
CA PHE A 85 -3.33 6.83 3.55
C PHE A 85 -3.28 5.39 4.09
N LEU A 86 -2.52 5.14 5.15
CA LEU A 86 -2.43 3.84 5.82
C LEU A 86 -3.78 3.37 6.38
N LEU A 87 -4.55 4.28 6.99
CA LEU A 87 -5.89 3.97 7.49
C LEU A 87 -6.87 3.67 6.35
N ILE A 88 -6.78 4.38 5.23
CA ILE A 88 -7.58 4.10 4.03
C ILE A 88 -7.21 2.72 3.47
N ALA A 89 -5.92 2.40 3.38
CA ALA A 89 -5.44 1.08 2.94
C ALA A 89 -6.01 -0.04 3.81
N ALA A 90 -5.94 0.11 5.14
CA ALA A 90 -6.47 -0.86 6.10
C ALA A 90 -7.99 -1.04 5.97
N PHE A 91 -8.74 0.04 5.75
CA PHE A 91 -10.18 -0.05 5.51
C PHE A 91 -10.49 -0.81 4.21
N ILE A 92 -9.73 -0.57 3.15
CA ILE A 92 -9.87 -1.27 1.87
C ILE A 92 -9.55 -2.76 2.04
N GLU A 93 -8.49 -3.10 2.76
CA GLU A 93 -8.09 -4.48 3.02
C GLU A 93 -9.17 -5.30 3.74
N VAL A 94 -9.85 -4.70 4.73
CA VAL A 94 -10.94 -5.39 5.45
C VAL A 94 -12.15 -5.69 4.56
N ASN A 95 -12.34 -4.92 3.47
CA ASN A 95 -13.49 -5.06 2.58
C ASN A 95 -13.20 -5.93 1.33
N ILE A 96 -11.98 -6.45 1.17
CA ILE A 96 -11.54 -7.25 0.01
C ILE A 96 -11.34 -8.71 0.43
#